data_AF-A0A6P4F8N1-F1
#
_entry.id   AF-A0A6P4F8N1-F1
#
_cell.length_a   1.000
_cell.length_b   1.000
_cell.length_c   1.000
_cell.angle_alpha   90.00
_cell.angle_beta   90.00
_cell.angle_gamma   90.00
#
_symmetry.space_group_name_H-M   'P 1'
#
loop_
_entity.id
_entity.type
_entity.pdbx_description
1 polymer ?
#
loop_
_entity_poly.entity_id
_entity_poly.type
_entity_poly.pdbx_seq_one_letter_code
_entity_poly.pdbx_strand_id
1 'polypeptide(L)'
;MKLEAADISNIFRSPRNLAIEATFINHNFSQQVLKTGDQEAKYKFDETNPFISEDEDIQVASVGYRYKNWELGSDIVLVARCEHDGVLQTPSGEPQFMSIKALNEWDSKLANGVEWRQKLDTQRGAVLANELRNNACKLAKWTVQAVLAGSDQLKLGYVSRINPRDHSRHVILGTQQFKPHEFATQINLSMDNAWGVLRCIIDLVMKQKDGKYLIMKDPNKPIIRLYDIPDNTFDSDDSDDGEGDDEGFQQVYNYAHNKI
;
A
#
# COMPACT_ATOMS: atom_id res chain seq x y z
N MET A 1 -17.49 -30.08 19.35
CA MET A 1 -18.32 -29.33 18.38
C MET A 1 -18.50 -27.83 18.67
N LYS A 2 -18.81 -27.35 19.89
CA LYS A 2 -18.85 -25.90 20.16
C LYS A 2 -17.48 -25.23 20.40
N LEU A 3 -16.46 -25.99 20.80
CA LEU A 3 -15.10 -25.50 21.01
C LEU A 3 -14.34 -25.26 19.69
N GLU A 4 -14.47 -26.14 18.68
CA GLU A 4 -13.81 -25.97 17.37
C GLU A 4 -14.28 -24.73 16.58
N ALA A 5 -15.56 -24.38 16.67
CA ALA A 5 -16.09 -23.24 15.92
C ALA A 5 -15.57 -21.88 16.44
N ALA A 6 -15.20 -21.80 17.73
CA ALA A 6 -14.62 -20.59 18.32
C ALA A 6 -13.17 -20.39 17.84
N ASP A 7 -12.37 -21.45 17.80
CA ASP A 7 -10.99 -21.42 17.34
C ASP A 7 -10.87 -21.08 15.85
N ILE A 8 -11.68 -21.71 14.99
CA ILE A 8 -11.70 -21.39 13.56
C ILE A 8 -12.12 -19.93 13.32
N SER A 9 -13.03 -19.41 14.16
CA SER A 9 -13.47 -18.01 14.08
C SER A 9 -12.38 -16.99 14.42
N ASN A 10 -11.34 -17.42 15.13
CA ASN A 10 -10.21 -16.58 15.50
C ASN A 10 -9.11 -16.59 14.43
N ILE A 11 -8.95 -17.72 13.71
CA ILE A 11 -7.92 -17.89 12.67
C ILE A 11 -8.09 -16.85 11.56
N PHE A 12 -9.29 -16.70 10.96
CA PHE A 12 -9.51 -15.75 9.87
C PHE A 12 -9.53 -14.27 10.31
N ARG A 13 -9.45 -14.00 11.61
CA ARG A 13 -9.37 -12.65 12.18
C ARG A 13 -7.96 -12.27 12.62
N SER A 14 -6.99 -13.19 12.50
CA SER A 14 -5.59 -12.86 12.77
C SER A 14 -5.10 -11.74 11.84
N PRO A 15 -4.17 -10.87 12.30
CA PRO A 15 -3.63 -9.79 11.47
C PRO A 15 -3.10 -10.27 10.11
N ARG A 16 -2.49 -11.46 10.07
CA ARG A 16 -2.00 -12.10 8.84
C ARG A 16 -3.15 -12.38 7.86
N ASN A 17 -4.21 -13.05 8.31
CA ASN A 17 -5.32 -13.41 7.43
C ASN A 17 -6.14 -12.19 7.00
N LEU A 18 -6.32 -11.20 7.88
CA LEU A 18 -6.95 -9.93 7.51
C LEU A 18 -6.12 -9.16 6.47
N ALA A 19 -4.78 -9.20 6.54
CA ALA A 19 -3.91 -8.58 5.55
C ALA A 19 -3.98 -9.29 4.19
N ILE A 20 -3.99 -10.63 4.17
CA ILE A 20 -4.16 -11.42 2.95
C ILE A 20 -5.51 -11.11 2.29
N GLU A 21 -6.60 -11.13 3.08
CA GLU A 21 -7.94 -10.79 2.59
C GLU A 21 -8.01 -9.37 2.05
N ALA A 22 -7.50 -8.38 2.79
CA ALA A 22 -7.51 -6.98 2.34
C ALA A 22 -6.72 -6.77 1.04
N THR A 23 -5.63 -7.52 0.85
CA THR A 23 -4.82 -7.50 -0.37
C THR A 23 -5.62 -8.09 -1.54
N PHE A 24 -6.27 -9.24 -1.34
CA PHE A 24 -7.13 -9.86 -2.35
C PHE A 24 -8.30 -8.95 -2.75
N ILE A 25 -8.94 -8.30 -1.77
CA ILE A 25 -9.98 -7.29 -2.02
C ILE A 25 -9.44 -6.14 -2.87
N ASN A 26 -8.24 -5.63 -2.57
CA ASN A 26 -7.64 -4.54 -3.35
C ASN A 26 -7.36 -4.95 -4.80
N HIS A 27 -6.77 -6.14 -5.01
CA HIS A 27 -6.51 -6.66 -6.35
C HIS A 27 -7.82 -6.77 -7.14
N ASN A 28 -8.84 -7.43 -6.59
CA ASN A 28 -10.12 -7.61 -7.28
C ASN A 28 -10.82 -6.27 -7.55
N PHE A 29 -10.93 -5.41 -6.53
CA PHE A 29 -11.62 -4.13 -6.67
C PHE A 29 -10.96 -3.24 -7.72
N SER A 30 -9.62 -3.19 -7.78
CA SER A 30 -8.88 -2.35 -8.73
C SER A 30 -9.24 -2.67 -10.18
N GLN A 31 -9.53 -3.93 -10.49
CA GLN A 31 -9.85 -4.39 -11.84
C GLN A 31 -11.36 -4.41 -12.09
N GLN A 32 -12.16 -4.80 -11.09
CA GLN A 32 -13.62 -4.92 -11.20
C GLN A 32 -14.33 -3.59 -11.51
N VAL A 33 -13.77 -2.47 -11.08
CA VAL A 33 -14.36 -1.13 -11.31
C VAL A 33 -13.95 -0.48 -12.62
N LEU A 34 -13.16 -1.17 -13.43
CA LEU A 34 -12.78 -0.75 -14.77
C LEU A 34 -13.69 -1.39 -15.81
N LYS A 35 -13.77 -0.77 -16.99
CA LYS A 35 -14.35 -1.42 -18.15
C LYS A 35 -13.35 -2.43 -18.68
N THR A 36 -13.76 -3.69 -18.77
CA THR A 36 -12.92 -4.81 -19.23
C THR A 36 -13.65 -5.57 -20.33
N GLY A 37 -12.88 -6.18 -21.24
CA GLY A 37 -13.38 -6.95 -22.38
C GLY A 37 -12.68 -6.58 -23.68
N ASP A 38 -12.74 -7.48 -24.67
CA ASP A 38 -11.98 -7.35 -25.93
C ASP A 38 -12.40 -6.15 -26.78
N GLN A 39 -13.60 -5.62 -26.54
CA GLN A 39 -14.16 -4.46 -27.24
C GLN A 39 -13.83 -3.12 -26.56
N GLU A 40 -13.30 -3.14 -25.34
CA GLU A 40 -12.98 -1.92 -24.59
C GLU A 40 -11.53 -1.50 -24.88
N ALA A 41 -11.36 -0.32 -25.47
CA ALA A 41 -10.04 0.20 -25.79
C ALA A 41 -9.27 0.57 -24.51
N LYS A 42 -8.10 -0.05 -24.31
CA LYS A 42 -7.16 0.33 -23.25
C LYS A 42 -6.38 1.58 -23.68
N TYR A 43 -6.18 2.50 -22.75
CA TYR A 43 -5.22 3.58 -22.96
C TYR A 43 -3.81 3.02 -22.99
N LYS A 44 -3.07 3.30 -24.06
CA LYS A 44 -1.69 2.85 -24.24
C LYS A 44 -0.74 4.01 -23.98
N PHE A 45 0.31 3.73 -23.21
CA PHE A 45 1.48 4.60 -23.14
C PHE A 45 2.36 4.35 -24.37
N ASP A 46 3.39 5.18 -24.52
CA ASP A 46 4.36 5.07 -25.62
C ASP A 46 5.09 3.72 -25.59
N GLU A 47 5.44 3.26 -24.38
CA GLU A 47 6.12 1.98 -24.15
C GLU A 47 5.15 0.91 -23.60
N THR A 48 5.46 -0.35 -23.91
CA THR A 48 4.72 -1.51 -23.40
C THR A 48 5.08 -1.81 -21.94
N ASN A 49 4.32 -2.70 -21.31
CA ASN A 49 4.61 -3.11 -19.93
C ASN A 49 5.92 -3.94 -19.88
N PRO A 50 6.93 -3.51 -19.11
CA PRO A 50 8.26 -4.14 -19.12
C PRO A 50 8.33 -5.47 -18.34
N PHE A 51 7.23 -5.92 -17.73
CA PHE A 51 7.17 -7.16 -16.94
C PHE A 51 6.51 -8.32 -17.68
N ILE A 52 6.24 -8.17 -18.98
CA ILE A 52 5.56 -9.17 -19.80
C ILE A 52 6.37 -9.33 -21.08
N SER A 53 6.63 -10.57 -21.47
CA SER A 53 7.17 -10.89 -22.79
C SER A 53 6.03 -10.92 -23.83
N GLU A 54 6.31 -10.56 -25.08
CA GLU A 54 5.28 -10.58 -26.14
C GLU A 54 4.67 -11.97 -26.39
N ASP A 55 5.38 -13.03 -25.99
CA ASP A 55 5.02 -14.43 -26.17
C ASP A 55 4.17 -15.01 -25.02
N GLU A 56 3.94 -14.24 -23.95
CA GLU A 56 3.14 -14.66 -22.82
C GLU A 56 1.66 -14.29 -23.03
N ASP A 57 0.80 -15.30 -23.27
CA ASP A 57 -0.67 -15.21 -23.25
C ASP A 57 -1.22 -14.96 -21.81
N ILE A 58 -0.59 -14.05 -21.06
CA ILE A 58 -0.96 -13.71 -19.70
C ILE A 58 -1.88 -12.50 -19.72
N GLN A 59 -3.11 -12.68 -19.22
CA GLN A 59 -3.99 -11.56 -18.94
C GLN A 59 -3.46 -10.75 -17.76
N VAL A 60 -2.80 -9.64 -18.07
CA VAL A 60 -2.29 -8.72 -17.05
C VAL A 60 -3.36 -7.74 -16.57
N ALA A 61 -3.24 -7.41 -15.28
CA ALA A 61 -4.01 -6.34 -14.68
C ALA A 61 -3.79 -5.01 -15.41
N SER A 62 -4.81 -4.17 -15.43
CA SER A 62 -4.67 -2.77 -15.83
C SER A 62 -3.74 -2.06 -14.87
N VAL A 63 -2.57 -1.68 -15.39
CA VAL A 63 -1.59 -0.85 -14.69
C VAL A 63 -0.77 -0.07 -15.73
N GLY A 64 -0.56 1.21 -15.48
CA GLY A 64 0.34 2.06 -16.25
C GLY A 64 1.51 2.50 -15.39
N TYR A 65 2.74 2.31 -15.87
CA TYR A 65 3.95 2.74 -15.15
C TYR A 65 4.45 4.09 -15.66
N ARG A 66 4.84 4.96 -14.74
CA ARG A 66 5.54 6.22 -15.05
C ARG A 66 6.84 6.28 -14.28
N TYR A 67 7.95 6.43 -14.99
CA TYR A 67 9.25 6.67 -14.38
C TYR A 67 9.43 8.18 -14.25
N LYS A 68 9.53 8.65 -13.01
CA LYS A 68 9.66 10.08 -12.70
C LYS A 68 10.96 10.33 -11.99
N ASN A 69 11.52 11.51 -12.21
CA ASN A 69 12.70 11.98 -11.51
C ASN A 69 12.38 13.23 -10.70
N TRP A 70 13.11 13.41 -9.60
CA TRP A 70 13.05 14.58 -8.73
C TRP A 70 14.47 14.98 -8.34
N GLU A 71 14.79 16.26 -8.53
CA GLU A 71 16.02 16.85 -8.00
C GLU A 71 15.85 17.12 -6.50
N LEU A 72 16.66 16.47 -5.67
CA LEU A 72 16.62 16.62 -4.22
C LEU A 72 17.70 17.57 -3.69
N GLY A 73 18.46 18.20 -4.58
CA GLY A 73 19.63 19.03 -4.28
C GLY A 73 20.88 18.23 -3.92
N SER A 74 22.04 18.90 -3.80
CA SER A 74 23.33 18.26 -3.50
C SER A 74 23.70 17.15 -4.50
N ASP A 75 23.40 17.35 -5.78
CA ASP A 75 23.61 16.37 -6.87
C ASP A 75 22.87 15.03 -6.68
N ILE A 76 21.83 15.01 -5.82
CA ILE A 76 20.97 13.84 -5.63
C ILE A 76 19.77 13.95 -6.55
N VAL A 77 19.65 12.99 -7.46
CA VAL A 77 18.48 12.80 -8.32
C VAL A 77 17.78 11.50 -7.92
N LEU A 78 16.55 11.62 -7.42
CA LEU A 78 15.71 10.45 -7.17
C LEU A 78 15.01 10.06 -8.46
N VAL A 79 15.12 8.80 -8.86
CA VAL A 79 14.28 8.19 -9.90
C VAL A 79 13.41 7.13 -9.25
N ALA A 80 12.10 7.19 -9.48
CA ALA A 80 11.17 6.19 -8.98
C ALA A 80 10.17 5.75 -10.05
N ARG A 81 9.83 4.46 -10.03
CA ARG A 81 8.70 3.91 -10.79
C ARG A 81 7.41 4.18 -10.02
N CYS A 82 6.51 4.92 -10.64
CA CYS A 82 5.16 5.19 -10.16
C CYS A 82 4.12 4.42 -10.98
N GLU A 83 2.89 4.35 -10.48
CA GLU A 83 1.81 3.56 -11.08
C GLU A 83 0.48 4.33 -11.13
N HIS A 84 -0.31 4.06 -12.16
CA HIS A 84 -1.72 4.39 -12.25
C HIS A 84 -2.53 3.11 -12.48
N ASP A 85 -3.69 3.02 -11.83
CA ASP A 85 -4.54 1.83 -11.87
C ASP A 85 -5.60 1.95 -13.00
N GLY A 86 -5.99 3.18 -13.36
CA GLY A 86 -6.99 3.42 -14.40
C GLY A 86 -6.92 4.82 -15.01
N VAL A 87 -7.78 5.05 -16.00
CA VAL A 87 -7.90 6.32 -16.72
C VAL A 87 -9.37 6.64 -16.99
N LEU A 88 -9.71 7.92 -16.95
CA LEU A 88 -11.00 8.45 -17.40
C LEU A 88 -10.75 9.39 -18.58
N GLN A 89 -11.40 9.14 -19.72
CA GLN A 89 -11.42 10.10 -20.82
C GLN A 89 -12.44 11.19 -20.52
N THR A 90 -11.97 12.42 -20.46
CA THR A 90 -12.84 13.59 -20.30
C THR A 90 -13.44 13.99 -21.65
N PRO A 91 -14.57 14.73 -21.67
CA PRO A 91 -15.13 15.25 -22.92
C PRO A 91 -14.19 16.16 -23.71
N SER A 92 -13.17 16.76 -23.06
CA SER A 92 -12.13 17.56 -23.72
C SER A 92 -11.05 16.71 -24.41
N GLY A 93 -11.05 15.39 -24.22
CA GLY A 93 -10.06 14.47 -24.80
C GLY A 93 -8.80 14.28 -23.95
N GLU A 94 -8.63 15.04 -22.86
CA GLU A 94 -7.50 14.86 -21.95
C GLU A 94 -7.73 13.65 -21.01
N PRO A 95 -6.77 12.71 -20.91
CA PRO A 95 -6.87 11.58 -20.01
C PRO A 95 -6.64 12.02 -18.56
N GLN A 96 -7.56 11.63 -17.67
CA GLN A 96 -7.37 11.76 -16.23
C GLN A 96 -6.95 10.41 -15.64
N PHE A 97 -5.76 10.37 -15.04
CA PHE A 97 -5.22 9.16 -14.44
C PHE A 97 -5.69 9.01 -13.00
N MET A 98 -5.89 7.76 -12.56
CA MET A 98 -6.35 7.48 -11.21
C MET A 98 -5.59 6.36 -10.53
N SER A 99 -5.43 6.51 -9.23
CA SER A 99 -5.05 5.43 -8.32
C SER A 99 -6.31 4.89 -7.66
N ILE A 100 -6.52 3.58 -7.68
CA ILE A 100 -7.73 2.89 -7.24
C ILE A 100 -7.37 1.95 -6.11
N LYS A 101 -7.86 2.23 -4.90
CA LYS A 101 -7.59 1.41 -3.70
C LYS A 101 -8.90 1.06 -2.98
N ALA A 102 -8.91 0.00 -2.20
CA ALA A 102 -10.10 -0.50 -1.51
C ALA A 102 -9.90 -0.51 0.01
N LEU A 103 -10.78 0.20 0.73
CA LEU A 103 -11.00 0.01 2.14
C LEU A 103 -11.89 -1.22 2.34
N ASN A 104 -11.62 -1.97 3.42
CA ASN A 104 -12.36 -3.18 3.74
C ASN A 104 -12.92 -3.18 5.18
N GLU A 105 -14.19 -3.57 5.32
CA GLU A 105 -14.88 -3.80 6.60
C GLU A 105 -15.05 -5.31 6.81
N TRP A 106 -14.51 -5.84 7.90
CA TRP A 106 -14.58 -7.27 8.26
C TRP A 106 -15.69 -7.53 9.29
N ASP A 107 -15.60 -6.92 10.48
CA ASP A 107 -16.62 -6.98 11.53
C ASP A 107 -16.60 -5.65 12.32
N SER A 108 -17.56 -4.77 12.06
CA SER A 108 -17.59 -3.42 12.65
C SER A 108 -17.74 -3.45 14.18
N LYS A 109 -18.42 -4.45 14.74
CA LYS A 109 -18.61 -4.56 16.20
C LYS A 109 -17.31 -4.97 16.89
N LEU A 110 -16.62 -5.98 16.34
CA LEU A 110 -15.35 -6.44 16.90
C LEU A 110 -14.20 -5.45 16.63
N ALA A 111 -14.24 -4.75 15.51
CA ALA A 111 -13.28 -3.69 15.20
C ALA A 111 -13.50 -2.40 15.99
N ASN A 112 -14.56 -2.32 16.82
CA ASN A 112 -15.00 -1.09 17.47
C ASN A 112 -15.12 0.07 16.47
N GLY A 113 -15.72 -0.23 15.32
CA GLY A 113 -15.87 0.66 14.18
C GLY A 113 -17.31 1.08 13.92
N VAL A 114 -17.48 1.95 12.93
CA VAL A 114 -18.78 2.40 12.45
C VAL A 114 -19.32 1.40 11.44
N GLU A 115 -20.58 0.98 11.53
CA GLU A 115 -21.18 0.03 10.57
C GLU A 115 -21.48 0.71 9.23
N TRP A 116 -20.77 0.30 8.17
CA TRP A 116 -20.78 1.02 6.89
C TRP A 116 -22.14 0.99 6.19
N ARG A 117 -22.84 -0.14 6.21
CA ARG A 117 -24.15 -0.30 5.55
C ARG A 117 -25.20 0.71 6.03
N GLN A 118 -25.11 1.15 7.28
CA GLN A 118 -26.05 2.12 7.84
C GLN A 118 -25.57 3.57 7.69
N LYS A 119 -24.25 3.78 7.53
CA LYS A 119 -23.61 5.08 7.74
C LYS A 119 -22.93 5.67 6.51
N LEU A 120 -22.67 4.90 5.46
CA LEU A 120 -22.02 5.43 4.24
C LEU A 120 -22.86 6.48 3.50
N ASP A 121 -24.19 6.33 3.53
CA ASP A 121 -25.11 7.26 2.85
C ASP A 121 -25.35 8.54 3.65
N THR A 122 -25.46 8.42 4.98
CA THR A 122 -25.85 9.53 5.86
C THR A 122 -24.68 10.20 6.58
N GLN A 123 -23.59 9.46 6.82
CA GLN A 123 -22.46 9.87 7.67
C GLN A 123 -21.11 9.46 7.05
N ARG A 124 -20.95 9.65 5.74
CA ARG A 124 -19.73 9.28 5.00
C ARG A 124 -18.44 9.84 5.62
N GLY A 125 -18.49 11.09 6.08
CA GLY A 125 -17.35 11.72 6.77
C GLY A 125 -16.96 11.01 8.06
N ALA A 126 -17.94 10.50 8.83
CA ALA A 126 -17.67 9.76 10.06
C ALA A 126 -17.06 8.38 9.78
N VAL A 127 -17.52 7.70 8.72
CA VAL A 127 -16.92 6.44 8.25
C VAL A 127 -15.46 6.68 7.86
N LEU A 128 -15.20 7.68 7.02
CA LEU A 128 -13.84 8.02 6.61
C LEU A 128 -12.94 8.41 7.79
N ALA A 129 -13.44 9.21 8.73
CA ALA A 129 -12.67 9.59 9.93
C ALA A 129 -12.31 8.37 10.80
N ASN A 130 -13.23 7.41 10.94
CA ASN A 130 -12.94 6.15 11.64
C ASN A 130 -11.85 5.35 10.90
N GLU A 131 -11.89 5.29 9.57
CA GLU A 131 -10.86 4.61 8.78
C GLU A 131 -9.51 5.30 8.83
N LEU A 132 -9.49 6.64 8.82
CA LEU A 132 -8.25 7.40 8.99
C LEU A 132 -7.59 7.14 10.35
N ARG A 133 -8.38 6.99 11.41
CA ARG A 133 -7.86 6.65 12.74
C ARG A 133 -7.31 5.22 12.80
N ASN A 134 -8.03 4.25 12.24
CA ASN A 134 -7.65 2.83 12.36
C ASN A 134 -6.61 2.37 11.34
N ASN A 135 -6.53 3.02 10.19
CA ASN A 135 -5.71 2.61 9.05
C ASN A 135 -4.74 3.73 8.59
N ALA A 136 -4.36 4.66 9.48
CA ALA A 136 -3.59 5.87 9.15
C ALA A 136 -2.40 5.62 8.21
N CYS A 137 -1.53 4.67 8.54
CA CYS A 137 -0.35 4.36 7.72
C CYS A 137 -0.72 3.81 6.33
N LYS A 138 -1.78 3.00 6.23
CA LYS A 138 -2.26 2.46 4.95
C LYS A 138 -2.74 3.59 4.03
N LEU A 139 -3.59 4.48 4.54
CA LEU A 139 -4.12 5.61 3.77
C LEU A 139 -3.03 6.63 3.43
N ALA A 140 -2.10 6.91 4.34
CA ALA A 140 -0.97 7.78 4.07
C ALA A 140 -0.11 7.25 2.92
N LYS A 141 0.25 5.96 2.92
CA LYS A 141 1.03 5.34 1.83
C LYS A 141 0.31 5.43 0.48
N TRP A 142 -0.98 5.09 0.43
CA TRP A 142 -1.77 5.20 -0.81
C TRP A 142 -1.83 6.64 -1.33
N THR A 143 -1.92 7.62 -0.42
CA THR A 143 -1.95 9.04 -0.77
C THR A 143 -0.61 9.48 -1.33
N VAL A 144 0.51 9.13 -0.69
CA VAL A 144 1.87 9.41 -1.19
C VAL A 144 2.07 8.78 -2.56
N GLN A 145 1.66 7.52 -2.77
CA GLN A 145 1.75 6.86 -4.08
C GLN A 145 1.01 7.65 -5.16
N ALA A 146 -0.23 8.06 -4.91
CA ALA A 146 -1.03 8.83 -5.86
C ALA A 146 -0.43 10.22 -6.14
N VAL A 147 0.09 10.90 -5.12
CA VAL A 147 0.78 12.20 -5.27
C VAL A 147 2.05 12.05 -6.09
N LEU A 148 2.90 11.06 -5.80
CA LEU A 148 4.15 10.83 -6.52
C LEU A 148 3.88 10.44 -7.98
N ALA A 149 2.89 9.59 -8.23
CA ALA A 149 2.46 9.24 -9.59
C ALA A 149 1.96 10.46 -10.36
N GLY A 150 1.42 11.46 -9.67
CA GLY A 150 0.71 12.57 -10.31
C GLY A 150 -0.67 12.14 -10.82
N SER A 151 -1.34 11.25 -10.08
CA SER A 151 -2.72 10.86 -10.38
C SER A 151 -3.64 12.06 -10.19
N ASP A 152 -4.58 12.26 -11.11
CA ASP A 152 -5.61 13.30 -10.99
C ASP A 152 -6.61 12.96 -9.88
N GLN A 153 -6.88 11.66 -9.70
CA GLN A 153 -7.84 11.15 -8.73
C GLN A 153 -7.28 9.99 -7.92
N LEU A 154 -7.58 9.98 -6.63
CA LEU A 154 -7.51 8.81 -5.76
C LEU A 154 -8.94 8.32 -5.53
N LYS A 155 -9.26 7.12 -6.04
CA LYS A 155 -10.56 6.49 -5.88
C LYS A 155 -10.50 5.43 -4.79
N LEU A 156 -11.32 5.58 -3.76
CA LEU A 156 -11.47 4.65 -2.65
C LEU A 156 -12.76 3.85 -2.79
N GLY A 157 -12.65 2.53 -2.80
CA GLY A 157 -13.77 1.60 -2.66
C GLY A 157 -14.09 1.29 -1.22
N TYR A 158 -15.37 1.16 -0.89
CA TYR A 158 -15.84 0.64 0.40
C TYR A 158 -16.37 -0.78 0.20
N VAL A 159 -15.56 -1.77 0.55
CA VAL A 159 -15.89 -3.19 0.40
C VAL A 159 -16.15 -3.81 1.78
N SER A 160 -17.26 -4.50 1.96
CA SER A 160 -17.62 -5.12 3.25
C SER A 160 -17.88 -6.62 3.05
N ARG A 161 -17.54 -7.45 4.03
CA ARG A 161 -18.00 -8.87 4.02
C ARG A 161 -19.52 -8.92 3.96
N ILE A 162 -20.10 -9.89 3.24
CA ILE A 162 -21.56 -10.07 3.23
C ILE A 162 -22.06 -10.50 4.62
N ASN A 163 -21.35 -11.45 5.22
CA ASN A 163 -21.54 -11.89 6.60
C ASN A 163 -20.20 -11.72 7.33
N PRO A 164 -20.13 -11.05 8.49
CA PRO A 164 -18.87 -10.85 9.22
C PRO A 164 -18.09 -12.14 9.54
N ARG A 165 -18.79 -13.28 9.59
CA ARG A 165 -18.21 -14.61 9.84
C ARG A 165 -17.71 -15.34 8.59
N ASP A 166 -17.98 -14.80 7.40
CA ASP A 166 -17.64 -15.38 6.11
C ASP A 166 -16.68 -14.45 5.36
N HIS A 167 -15.40 -14.81 5.31
CA HIS A 167 -14.35 -14.03 4.66
C HIS A 167 -14.23 -14.30 3.15
N SER A 168 -15.05 -15.19 2.59
CA SER A 168 -14.98 -15.59 1.18
C SER A 168 -15.84 -14.72 0.26
N ARG A 169 -16.80 -13.97 0.82
CA ARG A 169 -17.77 -13.19 0.06
C ARG A 169 -17.84 -11.75 0.52
N HIS A 170 -17.67 -10.85 -0.43
CA HIS A 170 -17.66 -9.40 -0.22
C HIS A 170 -18.67 -8.70 -1.11
N VAL A 171 -19.04 -7.49 -0.71
CA VAL A 171 -19.92 -6.60 -1.48
C VAL A 171 -19.34 -5.18 -1.49
N ILE A 172 -19.41 -4.54 -2.65
CA ILE A 172 -19.06 -3.13 -2.80
C ILE A 172 -20.26 -2.30 -2.33
N LEU A 173 -20.07 -1.49 -1.30
CA LEU A 173 -21.10 -0.61 -0.76
C LEU A 173 -21.10 0.77 -1.43
N GLY A 174 -19.95 1.20 -1.95
CA GLY A 174 -19.83 2.48 -2.64
C GLY A 174 -18.40 2.82 -2.98
N THR A 175 -18.22 3.96 -3.65
CA THR A 175 -16.91 4.53 -3.97
C THR A 175 -16.89 6.02 -3.64
N GLN A 176 -15.71 6.53 -3.33
CA GLN A 176 -15.46 7.96 -3.14
C GLN A 176 -14.20 8.36 -3.90
N GLN A 177 -14.19 9.56 -4.44
CA GLN A 177 -13.08 10.10 -5.22
C GLN A 177 -12.54 11.35 -4.54
N PHE A 178 -11.23 11.51 -4.58
CA PHE A 178 -10.53 12.66 -4.02
C PHE A 178 -9.41 13.07 -4.96
N LYS A 179 -9.09 14.37 -5.00
CA LYS A 179 -7.80 14.78 -5.53
C LYS A 179 -6.70 14.43 -4.52
N PRO A 180 -5.58 13.80 -4.92
CA PRO A 180 -4.57 13.34 -3.96
C PRO A 180 -4.00 14.43 -3.05
N HIS A 181 -3.75 15.65 -3.56
CA HIS A 181 -3.24 16.77 -2.76
C HIS A 181 -4.27 17.29 -1.73
N GLU A 182 -5.54 17.36 -2.10
CA GLU A 182 -6.62 17.74 -1.18
C GLU A 182 -6.79 16.67 -0.08
N PHE A 183 -6.71 15.38 -0.46
CA PHE A 183 -6.77 14.28 0.49
C PHE A 183 -5.56 14.25 1.44
N ALA A 184 -4.34 14.50 0.94
CA ALA A 184 -3.14 14.63 1.77
C ALA A 184 -3.33 15.69 2.88
N THR A 185 -3.91 16.84 2.52
CA THR A 185 -4.24 17.89 3.49
C THR A 185 -5.29 17.41 4.51
N GLN A 186 -6.35 16.73 4.05
CA GLN A 186 -7.41 16.20 4.92
C GLN A 186 -6.89 15.18 5.96
N ILE A 187 -5.88 14.38 5.60
CA ILE A 187 -5.29 13.37 6.49
C ILE A 187 -4.10 13.89 7.29
N ASN A 188 -3.83 15.20 7.23
CA ASN A 188 -2.68 15.86 7.86
C ASN A 188 -1.31 15.26 7.43
N LEU A 189 -1.18 14.92 6.14
CA LEU A 189 0.05 14.45 5.53
C LEU A 189 0.77 15.61 4.83
N SER A 190 1.90 16.04 5.38
CA SER A 190 2.78 17.02 4.74
C SER A 190 3.80 16.32 3.84
N MET A 191 3.79 16.67 2.55
CA MET A 191 4.80 16.19 1.60
C MET A 191 6.19 16.76 1.90
N ASP A 192 6.29 17.98 2.42
CA ASP A 192 7.58 18.56 2.83
C ASP A 192 8.23 17.74 3.94
N ASN A 193 7.43 17.31 4.93
CA ASN A 193 7.90 16.39 5.97
C ASN A 193 8.29 15.02 5.38
N ALA A 194 7.50 14.47 4.45
CA ALA A 194 7.81 13.20 3.80
C ALA A 194 9.15 13.26 3.04
N TRP A 195 9.37 14.32 2.25
CA TRP A 195 10.63 14.56 1.55
C TRP A 195 11.79 14.80 2.51
N GLY A 196 11.59 15.54 3.60
CA GLY A 196 12.61 15.76 4.64
C GLY A 196 13.07 14.46 5.32
N VAL A 197 12.12 13.58 5.67
CA VAL A 197 12.44 12.26 6.23
C VAL A 197 13.19 11.40 5.21
N LEU A 198 12.74 11.37 3.95
CA LEU A 198 13.44 10.63 2.89
C LEU A 198 14.87 11.15 2.69
N ARG A 199 15.04 12.47 2.63
CA ARG A 199 16.36 13.11 2.45
C ARG A 199 17.31 12.75 3.60
N CYS A 200 16.82 12.77 4.84
CA CYS A 200 17.60 12.34 6.00
C CYS A 200 18.13 10.91 5.86
N ILE A 201 17.30 9.98 5.38
CA ILE A 201 17.71 8.59 5.15
C ILE A 201 18.74 8.50 4.02
N ILE A 202 18.53 9.19 2.91
CA ILE A 202 19.47 9.20 1.78
C ILE A 202 20.83 9.74 2.23
N ASP A 203 20.88 10.85 2.96
CA ASP A 203 22.13 11.45 3.44
C ASP A 203 22.88 10.53 4.42
N LEU A 204 22.17 9.68 5.18
CA LEU A 204 22.79 8.68 6.05
C LEU A 204 23.41 7.53 5.25
N VAL A 205 22.69 7.04 4.24
CA VAL A 205 23.13 5.92 3.37
C VAL A 205 24.29 6.35 2.48
N MET A 206 24.25 7.55 1.89
CA MET A 206 25.31 8.09 1.02
C MET A 206 26.66 8.31 1.73
N LYS A 207 26.68 8.29 3.07
CA LYS A 207 27.90 8.36 3.87
C LYS A 207 28.50 6.99 4.18
N GLN A 208 27.74 5.92 3.95
CA GLN A 208 28.22 4.56 4.16
C GLN A 208 29.09 4.11 2.99
N LYS A 209 29.77 2.97 3.16
CA LYS A 209 30.51 2.32 2.07
C LYS A 209 29.52 1.58 1.17
N ASP A 210 29.99 1.15 0.01
CA ASP A 210 29.22 0.25 -0.84
C ASP A 210 28.96 -1.08 -0.11
N GLY A 211 27.72 -1.56 -0.16
CA GLY A 211 27.27 -2.79 0.50
C GLY A 211 25.75 -2.89 0.57
N LYS A 212 25.24 -3.98 1.16
CA LYS A 212 23.80 -4.16 1.43
C LYS A 212 23.41 -3.57 2.79
N TYR A 213 22.26 -2.91 2.83
CA TYR A 213 21.71 -2.29 4.05
C TYR A 213 20.25 -2.65 4.25
N LEU A 214 19.82 -2.72 5.52
CA LEU A 214 18.43 -3.00 5.90
C LEU A 214 17.88 -1.90 6.80
N ILE A 215 16.80 -1.25 6.38
CA ILE A 215 16.02 -0.35 7.22
C ILE A 215 14.85 -1.11 7.85
N MET A 216 14.77 -1.11 9.19
CA MET A 216 13.73 -1.82 9.93
C MET A 216 13.08 -0.94 10.97
N LYS A 217 11.74 -0.99 11.04
CA LYS A 217 10.95 -0.40 12.12
C LYS A 217 10.88 -1.38 13.29
N ASP A 218 11.28 -0.95 14.48
CA ASP A 218 11.17 -1.75 15.69
C ASP A 218 9.70 -2.14 15.93
N PRO A 219 9.37 -3.42 16.22
CA PRO A 219 7.99 -3.87 16.39
C PRO A 219 7.28 -3.21 17.58
N ASN A 220 8.01 -2.89 18.64
CA ASN A 220 7.46 -2.45 19.93
C ASN A 220 7.74 -0.98 20.22
N LYS A 221 8.81 -0.42 19.65
CA LYS A 221 9.24 0.97 19.88
C LYS A 221 9.03 1.84 18.64
N PRO A 222 8.69 3.12 18.77
CA PRO A 222 8.48 4.03 17.64
C PRO A 222 9.82 4.52 17.04
N ILE A 223 10.70 3.60 16.64
CA ILE A 223 12.04 3.90 16.11
C ILE A 223 12.33 3.06 14.87
N ILE A 224 13.02 3.67 13.90
CA ILE A 224 13.59 2.97 12.74
C ILE A 224 15.10 2.82 12.94
N ARG A 225 15.66 1.71 12.47
CA ARG A 225 17.10 1.43 12.53
C ARG A 225 17.61 1.07 11.13
N LEU A 226 18.83 1.49 10.83
CA LEU A 226 19.57 1.13 9.64
C LEU A 226 20.66 0.13 10.05
N TYR A 227 20.67 -1.02 9.41
CA TYR A 227 21.64 -2.10 9.63
C TYR A 227 22.52 -2.23 8.40
N ASP A 228 23.82 -2.36 8.63
CA ASP A 228 24.80 -2.87 7.66
C ASP A 228 24.75 -4.40 7.73
N ILE A 229 24.56 -5.06 6.60
CA ILE A 229 24.34 -6.50 6.54
C ILE A 229 25.29 -7.15 5.52
N PRO A 230 25.66 -8.43 5.71
CA PRO A 230 26.45 -9.16 4.73
C PRO A 230 25.81 -9.14 3.34
N ASP A 231 26.64 -9.03 2.30
CA ASP A 231 26.16 -8.97 0.92
C ASP A 231 25.41 -10.23 0.48
N ASN A 232 25.58 -11.36 1.14
CA ASN A 232 24.85 -12.60 0.85
C ASN A 232 23.52 -12.76 1.61
N THR A 233 23.13 -11.80 2.46
CA THR A 233 21.97 -11.94 3.37
C THR A 233 20.63 -12.18 2.64
N PHE A 234 20.48 -11.65 1.43
CA PHE A 234 19.25 -11.79 0.63
C PHE A 234 19.44 -12.66 -0.61
N ASP A 235 20.60 -13.30 -0.74
CA ASP A 235 20.81 -14.23 -1.83
C ASP A 235 20.03 -15.49 -1.43
N SER A 236 18.98 -15.80 -2.20
CA SER A 236 18.24 -17.04 -2.00
C SER A 236 19.18 -18.18 -2.37
N ASP A 237 19.64 -18.95 -1.37
CA ASP A 237 20.14 -20.29 -1.63
C ASP A 237 18.98 -21.04 -2.31
N ASP A 238 19.04 -21.26 -3.62
CA ASP A 238 18.03 -21.98 -4.43
C ASP A 238 17.95 -23.49 -4.05
N SER A 239 18.24 -23.83 -2.80
CA SER A 239 18.31 -25.18 -2.26
C SER A 239 18.04 -25.20 -0.76
N ASP A 240 16.83 -24.88 -0.31
CA ASP A 240 16.23 -25.62 0.81
C ASP A 240 14.73 -25.31 1.00
N ASP A 241 13.90 -26.30 0.66
CA ASP A 241 12.64 -26.53 1.36
C ASP A 241 12.98 -27.03 2.77
N GLY A 242 13.29 -26.12 3.70
CA GLY A 242 13.68 -26.47 5.06
C GLY A 242 13.36 -25.36 6.07
N GLU A 243 12.55 -25.68 7.08
CA GLU A 243 12.21 -24.80 8.19
C GLU A 243 13.49 -24.27 8.88
N GLY A 244 13.68 -22.94 8.86
CA GLY A 244 14.87 -22.27 9.38
C GLY A 244 14.59 -21.42 10.62
N ASP A 245 15.18 -21.86 11.73
CA ASP A 245 15.14 -21.27 13.07
C ASP A 245 15.76 -19.86 13.17
N ASP A 246 15.29 -19.16 14.21
CA ASP A 246 15.53 -17.78 14.60
C ASP A 246 16.93 -17.60 15.25
N GLU A 247 17.95 -17.16 14.49
CA GLU A 247 19.22 -16.69 15.06
C GLU A 247 19.40 -15.18 14.87
N GLY A 248 19.46 -14.48 16.00
CA GLY A 248 19.32 -13.03 16.12
C GLY A 248 20.49 -12.20 15.58
N PHE A 249 20.13 -11.08 14.96
CA PHE A 249 21.05 -10.04 14.47
C PHE A 249 21.87 -9.39 15.61
N GLN A 250 23.19 -9.33 15.47
CA GLN A 250 24.07 -8.54 16.34
C GLN A 250 23.93 -7.04 16.06
N GLN A 251 23.74 -6.27 17.13
CA GLN A 251 23.51 -4.83 17.12
C GLN A 251 24.85 -4.07 17.11
N VAL A 252 25.16 -3.31 16.06
CA VAL A 252 26.48 -2.66 15.91
C VAL A 252 26.63 -1.31 16.66
N TYR A 253 25.59 -0.75 17.29
CA TYR A 253 25.77 0.49 18.07
C TYR A 253 24.91 0.54 19.36
N ASN A 254 25.60 0.60 20.50
CA ASN A 254 25.09 1.03 21.80
C ASN A 254 25.60 2.46 22.08
N TYR A 255 24.72 3.45 22.16
CA TYR A 255 25.06 4.71 22.81
C TYR A 255 24.92 4.54 24.32
N ALA A 256 26.04 4.26 24.99
CA ALA A 256 26.14 4.33 26.44
C ALA A 256 25.93 5.79 26.89
N HIS A 257 25.02 5.98 27.85
CA HIS A 257 24.92 7.20 28.63
C HIS A 257 26.24 7.44 29.38
N ASN A 258 27.00 8.47 29.00
CA ASN A 258 27.94 9.07 29.93
C ASN A 258 27.14 9.94 30.91
N LYS A 259 26.98 9.43 32.13
CA LYS A 259 26.69 10.27 33.30
C LYS A 259 27.96 11.04 33.67
N ILE A 260 27.79 12.34 33.90
CA ILE A 260 28.41 13.00 35.05
C ILE A 260 27.25 13.32 35.99
#